data_AF-A0A2E3NKX1-F1
#
_entry.id   AF-A0A2E3NKX1-F1
#
_cell.length_a   1.000
_cell.length_b   1.000
_cell.length_c   1.000
_cell.angle_alpha   90.00
_cell.angle_beta   90.00
_cell.angle_gamma   90.00
#
_symmetry.space_group_name_H-M   'P 1'
#
loop_
_entity.id
_entity.type
_entity.pdbx_description
1 polymer ?
#
loop_
_entity_poly.entity_id
_entity_poly.type
_entity_poly.pdbx_seq_one_letter_code
_entity_poly.pdbx_strand_id
1 'polypeptide(L)'
;MDSMNAQEERVPNRVRELRENKLMTQAQLARKAKVALRTIHSVEKGMNCRMDTKRKILLALGLSFEDKDQVFPPVSRPLGFPTTH
;
A
#
# COMPACT_ATOMS: atom_id res chain seq x y z
N MET A 1 15.18 -16.73 17.77
CA MET A 1 13.75 -16.40 17.53
C MET A 1 13.71 -14.87 17.48
N ASP A 2 13.82 -14.15 16.37
CA ASP A 2 13.66 -14.42 14.94
C ASP A 2 14.69 -13.57 14.20
N SER A 3 15.59 -14.20 13.45
CA SER A 3 16.40 -13.51 12.44
C SER A 3 15.49 -13.17 11.27
N MET A 4 15.21 -11.89 11.00
CA MET A 4 14.54 -11.46 9.75
C MET A 4 14.44 -9.93 9.72
N ASN A 5 14.62 -9.21 8.61
CA ASN A 5 15.33 -9.36 7.35
C ASN A 5 15.16 -7.97 6.72
N ALA A 6 16.24 -7.45 6.13
CA ALA A 6 16.31 -6.43 5.09
C ALA A 6 15.65 -5.06 5.34
N GLN A 7 16.43 -4.03 5.00
CA GLN A 7 15.97 -2.71 4.63
C GLN A 7 14.91 -2.83 3.51
N GLU A 8 13.66 -3.05 3.86
CA GLU A 8 12.59 -3.12 2.87
C GLU A 8 12.26 -1.68 2.44
N GLU A 9 12.39 -1.38 1.14
CA GLU A 9 12.00 -0.10 0.55
C GLU A 9 10.57 0.22 1.02
N ARG A 10 10.45 1.09 2.03
CA ARG A 10 9.16 1.48 2.58
C ARG A 10 8.45 2.31 1.53
N VAL A 11 7.51 1.69 0.83
CA VAL A 11 6.68 2.41 -0.11
C VAL A 11 5.75 3.30 0.71
N PRO A 12 5.79 4.64 0.52
CA PRO A 12 4.86 5.53 1.18
C PRO A 12 3.44 5.13 0.75
N ASN A 13 2.55 4.97 1.73
CA ASN A 13 1.17 4.58 1.49
C ASN A 13 0.25 5.33 2.45
N ARG A 14 -0.95 5.66 1.98
CA ARG A 14 -1.99 6.33 2.78
C ARG A 14 -3.09 5.37 3.22
N VAL A 15 -2.84 4.05 3.15
CA VAL A 15 -3.86 3.02 3.42
C VAL A 15 -4.35 3.11 4.86
N ARG A 16 -3.45 3.34 5.82
CA ARG A 16 -3.81 3.49 7.23
C ARG A 16 -4.71 4.70 7.46
N GLU A 17 -4.35 5.86 6.91
CA GLU A 17 -5.13 7.10 7.03
C GLU A 17 -6.52 6.94 6.40
N LEU A 18 -6.60 6.37 5.19
CA LEU A 18 -7.86 6.12 4.50
C LEU A 18 -8.75 5.12 5.24
N ARG A 19 -8.14 4.13 5.91
CA ARG A 19 -8.85 3.19 6.78
C ARG A 19 -9.43 3.90 7.99
N GLU A 20 -8.63 4.73 8.67
CA GLU A 20 -9.03 5.48 9.87
C GLU A 20 -10.12 6.52 9.55
N ASN A 21 -10.00 7.22 8.42
CA ASN A 21 -11.02 8.15 7.91
C ASN A 21 -12.38 7.47 7.65
N LYS A 22 -12.38 6.17 7.37
CA LYS A 22 -13.59 5.35 7.17
C LYS A 22 -14.04 4.61 8.42
N LEU A 23 -13.40 4.83 9.57
CA LEU A 23 -13.68 4.15 10.83
C LEU A 23 -13.65 2.61 10.70
N MET A 24 -12.75 2.09 9.86
CA MET A 24 -12.60 0.66 9.62
C MET A 24 -11.44 0.07 10.41
N THR A 25 -11.59 -1.11 10.98
CA THR A 25 -10.46 -1.90 11.53
C THR A 25 -9.67 -2.58 10.41
N GLN A 26 -8.42 -2.98 10.68
CA GLN A 26 -7.60 -3.74 9.72
C GLN A 26 -8.30 -5.03 9.28
N ALA A 27 -8.99 -5.71 10.21
CA ALA A 27 -9.76 -6.91 9.93
C ALA A 27 -10.98 -6.63 9.04
N GLN A 28 -11.68 -5.50 9.24
CA GLN A 28 -12.76 -5.08 8.34
C GLN A 28 -12.24 -4.78 6.94
N LEU A 29 -11.11 -4.08 6.81
CA LEU A 29 -10.50 -3.80 5.51
C LEU A 29 -10.08 -5.11 4.81
N ALA A 30 -9.45 -6.03 5.54
CA ALA A 30 -9.03 -7.34 5.02
C ALA A 30 -10.21 -8.16 4.49
N ARG A 31 -11.30 -8.25 5.27
CA ARG A 31 -12.53 -8.93 4.85
C ARG A 31 -13.15 -8.29 3.61
N LYS A 32 -13.22 -6.97 3.57
CA LYS A 32 -13.82 -6.23 2.45
C LYS A 32 -12.98 -6.34 1.17
N ALA A 33 -11.66 -6.32 1.30
CA ALA A 33 -10.73 -6.53 0.19
C ALA A 33 -10.55 -8.01 -0.18
N LYS A 34 -11.09 -8.97 0.58
CA LYS A 34 -10.88 -10.42 0.39
C LYS A 34 -9.39 -10.79 0.39
N VAL A 35 -8.63 -10.24 1.34
CA VAL A 35 -7.19 -10.51 1.52
C VAL A 35 -6.90 -10.91 2.96
N ALA A 36 -5.75 -11.55 3.20
CA ALA A 36 -5.35 -11.92 4.55
C ALA A 36 -5.03 -10.68 5.40
N LEU A 37 -5.36 -10.74 6.70
CA LEU A 37 -5.05 -9.67 7.66
C LEU A 37 -3.55 -9.34 7.69
N ARG A 38 -2.69 -10.37 7.62
CA ARG A 38 -1.24 -10.20 7.55
C ARG A 38 -0.82 -9.35 6.36
N THR A 39 -1.50 -9.50 5.22
CA THR A 39 -1.24 -8.71 4.02
C THR A 39 -1.60 -7.24 4.23
N ILE A 40 -2.74 -6.93 4.86
CA ILE A 40 -3.08 -5.53 5.20
C ILE A 40 -2.04 -4.92 6.15
N HIS A 41 -1.65 -5.64 7.20
CA HIS A 41 -0.63 -5.18 8.14
C HIS A 41 0.73 -4.94 7.46
N SER A 42 1.08 -5.78 6.49
CA SER A 42 2.27 -5.63 5.64
C SER A 42 2.21 -4.37 4.79
N VAL A 43 1.07 -4.16 4.13
CA VAL A 43 0.85 -3.01 3.24
C VAL A 43 0.86 -1.70 4.02
N GLU A 44 0.21 -1.63 5.18
CA GLU A 44 0.23 -0.44 6.03
C GLU A 44 1.64 -0.12 6.55
N LYS A 45 2.51 -1.13 6.71
CA LYS A 45 3.93 -0.93 7.05
C LYS A 45 4.80 -0.48 5.86
N GLY A 46 4.25 -0.40 4.66
CA GLY A 46 4.98 -0.01 3.45
C GLY A 46 5.67 -1.17 2.74
N MET A 47 5.33 -2.42 3.07
CA MET A 47 5.86 -3.60 2.36
C MET A 47 5.20 -3.70 0.98
N ASN A 48 5.97 -4.10 -0.03
CA ASN A 48 5.45 -4.20 -1.39
C ASN A 48 4.37 -5.29 -1.48
N CYS A 49 3.31 -5.02 -2.26
CA CYS A 49 2.23 -5.97 -2.47
C CYS A 49 1.88 -6.11 -3.96
N ARG A 50 1.27 -7.24 -4.31
CA ARG A 50 0.84 -7.53 -5.68
C ARG A 50 -0.19 -6.50 -6.14
N MET A 51 -0.18 -6.21 -7.44
CA MET A 51 -1.16 -5.30 -8.07
C MET A 51 -2.61 -5.73 -7.82
N ASP A 52 -2.88 -7.04 -7.79
CA ASP A 52 -4.19 -7.59 -7.44
C ASP A 52 -4.64 -7.18 -6.02
N THR A 53 -3.72 -7.22 -5.05
CA THR A 53 -3.97 -6.78 -3.67
C THR A 53 -4.25 -5.28 -3.61
N LYS A 54 -3.46 -4.46 -4.32
CA LYS A 54 -3.70 -3.00 -4.40
C LYS A 54 -5.09 -2.72 -4.97
N ARG A 55 -5.45 -3.40 -6.06
CA ARG A 55 -6.77 -3.31 -6.71
C ARG A 55 -7.92 -3.61 -5.74
N LYS A 56 -7.78 -4.71 -4.98
CA LYS A 56 -8.75 -5.12 -3.96
C LYS A 56 -8.89 -4.13 -2.81
N ILE A 57 -7.78 -3.57 -2.33
CA ILE A 57 -7.75 -2.56 -1.26
C ILE A 57 -8.44 -1.27 -1.73
N LEU A 58 -8.16 -0.81 -2.94
CA LEU A 58 -8.83 0.36 -3.54
C LEU A 58 -10.35 0.19 -3.56
N LEU A 59 -10.83 -0.94 -4.07
CA LEU A 59 -12.26 -1.26 -4.11
C LEU A 59 -12.87 -1.34 -2.70
N ALA A 60 -12.14 -1.89 -1.73
CA ALA A 60 -12.61 -1.95 -0.34
C ALA A 60 -12.72 -0.58 0.32
N LEU A 61 -11.81 0.33 -0.02
CA LEU A 61 -11.86 1.74 0.36
C LEU A 61 -12.93 2.50 -0.44
N GLY A 62 -13.51 1.92 -1.51
CA GLY A 62 -14.49 2.60 -2.36
C GLY A 62 -13.86 3.66 -3.25
N LEU A 63 -12.61 3.42 -3.68
CA LEU A 63 -11.86 4.26 -4.59
C LEU A 63 -11.76 3.60 -5.97
N SER A 64 -11.57 4.41 -7.00
CA SER A 64 -11.37 3.95 -8.37
C SER A 64 -9.91 3.61 -8.62
N PHE A 65 -9.63 2.83 -9.67
CA PHE A 65 -8.25 2.45 -10.04
C PHE A 65 -7.37 3.64 -10.41
N GLU A 66 -7.98 4.74 -10.82
CA GLU A 66 -7.33 6.02 -11.12
C GLU A 66 -6.79 6.69 -9.84
N ASP A 67 -7.44 6.48 -8.69
CA ASP A 67 -6.99 7.00 -7.40
C ASP A 67 -5.82 6.21 -6.80
N LYS A 68 -5.29 5.19 -7.51
CA LYS A 68 -4.21 4.34 -6.98
C LYS A 68 -3.00 5.16 -6.56
N ASP A 69 -2.70 6.24 -7.28
CA ASP A 69 -1.53 7.09 -7.03
C ASP A 69 -1.75 8.00 -5.80
N GLN A 70 -3.00 8.22 -5.40
CA GLN A 70 -3.34 8.88 -4.13
C GLN A 70 -3.16 7.93 -2.93
N VAL A 71 -3.46 6.64 -3.09
CA VAL A 71 -3.36 5.63 -2.03
C VAL A 71 -1.93 5.08 -1.89
N PHE A 72 -1.31 4.82 -3.03
CA PHE A 72 0.02 4.22 -3.20
C PHE A 72 0.88 5.16 -4.06
N PRO A 73 1.32 6.30 -3.52
CA PRO A 73 2.18 7.21 -4.26
C PRO A 73 3.43 6.47 -4.76
N PRO A 74 3.83 6.66 -6.03
CA PRO A 74 5.07 6.10 -6.53
C PRO A 74 6.22 6.63 -5.66
N VAL A 75 7.14 5.75 -5.27
CA VAL A 75 8.42 6.17 -4.71
C VAL A 75 9.11 6.89 -5.86
N SER A 76 8.97 8.21 -5.94
CA SER A 76 9.69 9.04 -6.90
C SER A 76 11.16 8.88 -6.60
N ARG A 77 11.78 7.87 -7.22
CA ARG A 77 13.22 7.82 -7.36
C ARG A 77 13.55 9.09 -8.14
N PRO A 78 14.27 10.08 -7.58
CA PRO A 78 14.63 11.26 -8.34
C PRO A 78 15.34 10.73 -9.58
N LEU A 79 14.78 11.02 -10.75
CA LEU A 79 15.39 10.71 -12.03
C LEU A 79 16.65 11.56 -12.15
N GLY A 80 17.72 11.12 -11.51
CA GLY A 80 19.06 11.60 -11.71
C GLY A 80 19.70 10.87 -12.87
N PHE A 81 19.31 11.23 -14.09
CA PHE A 81 20.17 11.03 -15.26
C PHE A 81 20.31 12.37 -15.98
N PRO A 82 21.47 13.06 -15.88
CA PRO A 82 21.75 14.24 -16.67
C PRO A 82 21.88 13.77 -18.12
N THR A 83 20.94 14.18 -18.98
CA THR A 83 21.06 13.91 -20.41
C THR A 83 21.41 15.21 -21.12
N THR A 84 22.48 15.13 -21.93
CA THR A 84 22.82 15.99 -23.07
C THR A 84 23.72 17.20 -22.78
N HIS A 85 24.98 17.18 -23.25
CA HIS A 85 25.33 17.62 -24.60
C HIS A 85 26.61 16.96 -25.12
#